data_AF-A0A9D9TA27-F1
#
_entry.id   AF-A0A9D9TA27-F1
#
_cell.length_a   1.000
_cell.length_b   1.000
_cell.length_c   1.000
_cell.angle_alpha   90.00
_cell.angle_beta   90.00
_cell.angle_gamma   90.00
#
_symmetry.space_group_name_H-M   'P 1'
#
loop_
_entity.id
_entity.type
_entity.pdbx_description
1 polymer ?
#
loop_
_entity_poly.entity_id
_entity_poly.type
_entity_poly.pdbx_seq_one_letter_code
_entity_poly.pdbx_strand_id
1 'polypeptide(L)'
;MSTDSIRPTDLTHPIIAALISVIVNYGGTFILVFQGAKVAGLSPEQTASWIWSVSIGVGLTGAWLSFRYREPIITAWSTPGAAFLIAVLPNTPYAEMIGAYM
;
A
#
# COMPACT_ATOMS: atom_id res chain seq x y z
N MET A 1 -5.59 34.73 12.43
CA MET A 1 -5.40 33.55 11.54
C MET A 1 -6.61 33.52 10.63
N SER A 2 -6.48 33.94 9.38
CA SER A 2 -7.59 33.89 8.40
C SER A 2 -7.93 32.43 8.18
N THR A 3 -9.15 32.02 8.51
CA THR A 3 -9.67 30.72 8.07
C THR A 3 -10.03 30.87 6.60
N ASP A 4 -9.02 30.79 5.73
CA ASP A 4 -9.26 30.72 4.30
C ASP A 4 -10.05 29.44 4.04
N SER A 5 -11.31 29.62 3.63
CA SER A 5 -12.18 28.52 3.26
C SER A 5 -11.54 27.78 2.09
N ILE A 6 -11.18 26.51 2.29
CA ILE A 6 -10.64 25.64 1.23
C ILE A 6 -11.64 25.66 0.08
N ARG A 7 -11.23 26.14 -1.10
CA ARG A 7 -12.06 26.12 -2.30
C ARG A 7 -11.89 24.78 -2.99
N PRO A 8 -12.92 24.28 -3.70
CA PRO A 8 -12.82 23.03 -4.47
C PRO A 8 -11.64 23.04 -5.46
N THR A 9 -11.29 24.21 -6.00
CA THR A 9 -10.15 24.43 -6.90
C THR A 9 -8.80 24.20 -6.23
N ASP A 10 -8.72 24.35 -4.90
CA ASP A 10 -7.48 24.16 -4.15
C ASP A 10 -7.18 22.66 -3.93
N LEU A 11 -8.18 21.78 -4.15
CA LEU A 11 -8.04 20.31 -4.03
C LEU A 11 -7.46 19.66 -5.29
N THR A 12 -7.54 20.32 -6.45
CA THR A 12 -7.11 19.73 -7.72
C THR A 12 -5.63 19.33 -7.72
N HIS A 13 -4.76 20.20 -7.21
CA HIS A 13 -3.32 19.94 -7.11
C HIS A 13 -2.97 18.76 -6.18
N PRO A 14 -3.43 18.71 -4.92
CA PRO A 14 -3.13 17.58 -4.04
C PRO A 14 -3.76 16.27 -4.53
N ILE A 15 -4.92 16.29 -5.17
CA ILE A 15 -5.51 15.09 -5.79
C ILE A 15 -4.62 14.55 -6.92
N ILE A 16 -4.15 15.43 -7.82
CA ILE A 16 -3.25 15.02 -8.90
C ILE A 16 -1.93 14.49 -8.34
N ALA A 17 -1.36 15.15 -7.33
CA ALA A 17 -0.13 14.69 -6.68
C ALA A 17 -0.32 13.32 -6.01
N ALA A 18 -1.47 13.09 -5.35
CA ALA A 18 -1.81 11.80 -4.77
C ALA A 18 -1.97 10.72 -5.85
N LEU A 19 -2.64 11.01 -6.96
CA LEU A 19 -2.77 10.08 -8.08
C LEU A 19 -1.42 9.70 -8.69
N ILE A 20 -0.54 10.68 -8.93
CA ILE A 20 0.82 10.44 -9.44
C ILE A 20 1.60 9.58 -8.45
N SER A 21 1.52 9.89 -7.15
CA SER A 21 2.18 9.10 -6.10
C SER A 21 1.74 7.63 -6.12
N VAL A 22 0.43 7.37 -6.23
CA VAL A 22 -0.12 6.01 -6.34
C VAL A 22 0.40 5.31 -7.59
N ILE A 23 0.34 5.96 -8.76
CA ILE A 23 0.78 5.36 -10.03
C ILE A 23 2.28 5.01 -9.98
N VAL A 24 3.12 5.92 -9.50
CA VAL A 24 4.57 5.68 -9.39
C VAL A 24 4.87 4.54 -8.43
N ASN A 25 4.16 4.49 -7.30
CA ASN A 25 4.35 3.43 -6.31
C ASN A 25 3.96 2.04 -6.87
N TYR A 26 2.83 1.97 -7.58
CA TYR A 26 2.38 0.73 -8.22
C TYR A 26 3.24 0.30 -9.42
N GLY A 27 3.72 1.25 -10.22
CA GLY A 27 4.54 0.99 -11.41
C GLY A 27 5.94 0.45 -11.10
N GLY A 28 6.53 0.85 -9.97
CA GLY A 28 7.87 0.39 -9.57
C GLY A 28 7.83 -0.85 -8.70
N THR A 29 7.45 -0.65 -7.44
CA THR A 29 7.64 -1.63 -6.37
C THR A 29 6.73 -2.85 -6.50
N PHE A 30 5.51 -2.64 -7.00
CA PHE A 30 4.49 -3.70 -7.05
C PHE A 30 4.74 -4.74 -8.13
N ILE A 31 5.33 -4.35 -9.26
CA ILE A 31 5.67 -5.29 -10.34
C ILE A 31 6.58 -6.42 -9.85
N LEU A 32 7.56 -6.10 -9.00
CA LEU A 32 8.48 -7.08 -8.42
C LEU A 32 7.74 -8.05 -7.47
N VAL A 33 6.75 -7.54 -6.73
CA VAL A 33 5.91 -8.35 -5.84
C VAL A 33 5.02 -9.31 -6.64
N PHE A 34 4.41 -8.85 -7.74
CA PHE A 34 3.64 -9.72 -8.64
C PHE A 34 4.50 -10.82 -9.26
N GLN A 35 5.73 -10.50 -9.67
CA GLN A 35 6.67 -11.49 -10.19
C GLN A 35 7.06 -12.50 -9.11
N GLY A 36 7.39 -12.05 -7.90
CA GLY A 36 7.69 -12.93 -6.79
C GLY A 36 6.52 -13.84 -6.42
N ALA A 37 5.30 -13.29 -6.36
CA ALA A 37 4.09 -14.06 -6.06
C ALA A 37 3.80 -15.13 -7.11
N LYS A 38 4.04 -14.82 -8.39
CA LYS A 38 3.93 -15.79 -9.49
C LYS A 38 4.98 -16.91 -9.36
N VAL A 39 6.21 -16.58 -8.98
CA VAL A 39 7.27 -17.57 -8.72
C VAL A 39 6.96 -18.45 -7.51
N ALA A 40 6.32 -17.89 -6.49
CA ALA A 40 5.87 -18.63 -5.30
C ALA A 40 4.56 -19.43 -5.53
N GLY A 41 3.97 -19.37 -6.72
CA GLY A 41 2.80 -20.17 -7.08
C GLY A 41 1.47 -19.67 -6.51
N LEU A 42 1.38 -18.41 -6.06
CA LEU A 42 0.08 -17.85 -5.65
C LEU A 42 -0.85 -17.70 -6.86
N SER A 43 -2.15 -17.89 -6.60
CA SER A 43 -3.16 -17.58 -7.62
C SER A 43 -3.27 -16.05 -7.85
N PRO A 44 -3.74 -15.62 -9.03
CA PRO A 44 -4.01 -14.20 -9.30
C PRO A 44 -4.97 -13.58 -8.28
N GLU A 45 -5.98 -14.33 -7.83
CA GLU A 45 -6.98 -13.88 -6.87
C GLU A 45 -6.38 -13.66 -5.48
N GLN A 46 -5.52 -14.57 -5.03
CA GLN A 46 -4.78 -14.43 -3.77
C GLN A 46 -3.87 -13.21 -3.80
N THR A 47 -3.12 -13.05 -4.89
CA THR A 47 -2.24 -11.88 -5.07
C THR A 47 -3.04 -10.59 -5.06
N ALA A 48 -4.14 -10.50 -5.83
CA ALA A 48 -4.99 -9.32 -5.85
C ALA A 48 -5.60 -8.99 -4.47
N SER A 49 -6.11 -9.99 -3.74
CA SER A 49 -6.70 -9.77 -2.40
C SER A 49 -5.68 -9.24 -1.38
N TRP A 50 -4.45 -9.76 -1.44
CA TRP A 50 -3.37 -9.32 -0.56
C TRP A 50 -2.96 -7.87 -0.86
N ILE A 51 -2.78 -7.53 -2.15
CA ILE A 51 -2.44 -6.18 -2.60
C ILE A 51 -3.52 -5.17 -2.22
N TRP A 52 -4.78 -5.56 -2.40
CA TRP A 52 -5.93 -4.75 -2.00
C TRP A 52 -5.89 -4.47 -0.49
N SER A 53 -5.66 -5.50 0.32
CA SER A 53 -5.58 -5.38 1.79
C SER A 53 -4.46 -4.44 2.23
N VAL A 54 -3.27 -4.55 1.63
CA VAL A 54 -2.14 -3.66 1.91
C VAL A 54 -2.46 -2.21 1.54
N SER A 55 -3.10 -2.01 0.39
CA SER A 55 -3.43 -0.69 -0.10
C SER A 55 -4.44 0.02 0.78
N ILE A 56 -5.46 -0.72 1.25
CA ILE A 56 -6.42 -0.21 2.21
C ILE A 56 -5.74 0.07 3.56
N GLY A 57 -4.90 -0.83 4.05
CA GLY A 57 -4.17 -0.64 5.31
C GLY A 57 -3.30 0.62 5.29
N VAL A 58 -2.51 0.81 4.23
CA VAL A 58 -1.65 2.00 4.05
C VAL A 58 -2.49 3.26 3.85
N GLY A 59 -3.52 3.22 3.02
CA GLY A 59 -4.40 4.37 2.79
C GLY A 59 -5.10 4.83 4.07
N LEU A 60 -5.66 3.91 4.84
CA LEU A 60 -6.36 4.20 6.09
C LEU A 60 -5.41 4.70 7.18
N THR A 61 -4.27 4.04 7.36
CA THR A 61 -3.28 4.44 8.37
C THR A 61 -2.63 5.78 8.04
N GLY A 62 -2.25 6.00 6.77
CA GLY A 62 -1.72 7.28 6.31
C GLY A 62 -2.73 8.42 6.47
N ALA A 63 -3.99 8.20 6.08
CA ALA A 63 -5.06 9.19 6.28
C ALA A 63 -5.31 9.48 7.76
N TRP A 64 -5.38 8.43 8.59
CA TRP A 64 -5.62 8.56 10.03
C TRP A 64 -4.47 9.28 10.74
N LEU A 65 -3.22 8.90 10.47
CA LEU A 65 -2.04 9.58 11.03
C LEU A 65 -1.96 11.01 10.55
N SER A 66 -2.21 11.26 9.26
CA SER A 66 -2.22 12.61 8.71
C SER A 66 -3.28 13.50 9.38
N PHE A 67 -4.47 12.95 9.64
CA PHE A 67 -5.52 13.65 10.37
C PHE A 67 -5.14 13.89 11.84
N ARG A 68 -4.56 12.88 12.50
CA ARG A 68 -4.25 12.91 13.93
C ARG A 68 -3.10 13.85 14.28
N TYR A 69 -2.07 13.90 13.43
CA TYR A 69 -0.89 14.74 13.62
C TYR A 69 -0.97 16.06 12.85
N ARG A 70 -1.96 16.21 11.95
CA ARG A 70 -2.11 17.37 11.06
C ARG A 70 -0.87 17.62 10.20
N GLU A 71 -0.18 16.55 9.83
CA GLU A 71 1.02 16.53 8.99
C GLU A 71 0.80 15.56 7.81
N PRO A 72 1.42 15.79 6.65
CA PRO A 72 1.29 14.90 5.49
C PRO A 72 2.09 13.60 5.73
N ILE A 73 1.48 12.61 6.39
CA ILE A 73 2.11 11.34 6.74
C ILE A 73 1.69 10.25 5.75
N ILE A 74 2.68 9.60 5.14
CA ILE A 74 2.50 8.41 4.29
C ILE A 74 3.07 7.21 5.02
N THR A 75 2.27 6.15 5.19
CA THR A 75 2.75 4.88 5.72
C THR A 75 3.41 4.07 4.61
N ALA A 76 4.69 3.75 4.78
CA ALA A 76 5.40 2.86 3.88
C ALA A 76 5.10 1.39 4.23
N TRP A 77 5.07 0.52 3.23
CA TRP A 77 5.14 -0.92 3.43
C TRP A 77 6.58 -1.43 3.32
N SER A 78 6.83 -2.65 3.83
CA SER A 78 8.13 -3.29 3.74
C SER A 78 8.23 -4.16 2.49
N THR A 79 8.82 -3.63 1.41
CA THR A 79 9.20 -4.41 0.22
C THR A 79 10.03 -5.66 0.56
N PRO A 80 11.04 -5.61 1.47
CA PRO A 80 11.73 -6.83 1.88
C PRO A 80 10.84 -7.79 2.70
N GLY A 81 9.85 -7.29 3.44
CA GLY A 81 8.86 -8.13 4.15
C GLY A 81 7.97 -8.92 3.17
N ALA A 82 7.50 -8.27 2.12
CA ALA A 82 6.77 -8.91 1.02
C ALA A 82 7.61 -9.99 0.32
N ALA A 83 8.88 -9.70 0.02
CA ALA A 83 9.79 -10.66 -0.59
C ALA A 83 10.12 -11.85 0.35
N PHE A 84 10.29 -11.59 1.64
CA PHE A 84 10.51 -12.64 2.65
C PHE A 84 9.33 -13.60 2.73
N LEU A 85 8.10 -13.08 2.77
CA LEU A 85 6.88 -13.89 2.81
C LEU A 85 6.73 -14.79 1.59
N ILE A 86 7.02 -14.25 0.41
CA ILE A 86 7.09 -15.01 -0.85
C ILE A 86 8.13 -16.13 -0.78
N ALA A 87 9.26 -15.91 -0.10
CA ALA A 87 10.30 -16.93 0.05
C ALA A 87 9.96 -18.05 1.05
N VAL A 88 9.16 -17.76 2.09
CA VAL A 88 8.76 -18.76 3.11
C VAL A 88 7.44 -19.48 2.80
N LEU A 89 6.72 -18.99 1.78
CA LEU A 89 5.46 -19.53 1.25
C LEU A 89 5.48 -21.05 0.96
N PRO A 90 6.56 -21.66 0.43
CA PRO A 90 6.61 -23.09 0.17
C PRO A 90 6.51 -23.96 1.45
N ASN A 91 6.81 -23.38 2.61
CA ASN A 91 6.94 -24.11 3.88
C ASN A 91 5.88 -23.70 4.92
N THR A 92 5.01 -22.74 4.61
CA THR A 92 4.07 -22.15 5.59
C THR A 92 2.66 -22.05 5.01
N PRO A 93 1.61 -22.50 5.72
CA PRO A 93 0.23 -22.29 5.29
C PRO A 93 -0.08 -20.81 5.03
N TYR A 94 -0.81 -20.52 3.95
CA TYR A 94 -1.12 -19.15 3.52
C TYR A 94 -1.75 -18.28 4.63
N ALA A 95 -2.57 -18.86 5.51
CA ALA A 95 -3.22 -18.14 6.61
C ALA A 95 -2.24 -17.70 7.72
N GLU A 96 -1.29 -18.55 8.11
CA GLU A 96 -0.22 -18.17 9.07
C GLU A 96 0.68 -17.07 8.50
N MET A 97 0.89 -17.12 7.19
CA MET A 97 1.72 -16.16 6.46
C MET A 97 1.05 -14.78 6.38
N ILE A 98 -0.28 -14.71 6.20
CA ILE A 98 -1.04 -13.45 6.37
C ILE A 98 -0.91 -12.94 7.81
N GLY A 99 -1.04 -13.82 8.81
CA GLY A 99 -0.93 -13.45 10.22
C GLY A 99 0.45 -12.93 10.63
N ALA A 100 1.52 -13.42 10.00
CA ALA A 100 2.89 -12.96 10.27
C ALA A 100 3.22 -11.60 9.63
N TYR A 101 2.44 -11.15 8.64
CA TYR A 101 2.67 -9.89 7.94
C TYR A 101 1.94 -8.68 8.55
N MET A 102 0.77 -8.94 9.16
CA MET A 102 -0.07 -7.93 9.81
C MET A 102 0.45 -7.57 11.20
#